data_AF-U6DRR3-F1
#
_entry.id   AF-U6DRR3-F1
#
_cell.length_a   1.000
_cell.length_b   1.000
_cell.length_c   1.000
_cell.angle_alpha   90.00
_cell.angle_beta   90.00
_cell.angle_gamma   90.00
#
_symmetry.space_group_name_H-M   'P 1'
#
loop_
_entity.id
_entity.type
_entity.pdbx_description
1 polymer ?
#
loop_
_entity_poly.entity_id
_entity_poly.type
_entity_poly.pdbx_seq_one_letter_code
_entity_poly.pdbx_strand_id
1 'polypeptide(L)'
;MGDMANNSLAYSGVKNSLKEANHDGDFGITLAELRALMELRSTDALRKIQESYGDVYGICSRLKTSPNEGLSGNPADIERREAVFGKNFIPPKKPKTFLQLVWEALQDVTLIILEIAAIVSLGLSFYQPPEGDNALCGEVSVGEEEGEGETGWIEGAAILLSVVCVVLVTAFNDWSKEKQFRGLQSRIEQEQKFTVIRGGQVIQIPVADITVGDIAQVKYGDLLPADGILIQGNDLKIDESSLTGESDHVKKSLDKDPLLLSGTHVME
;
A
#
# COMPACT_ATOMS: atom_id res chain seq x y z
N MET A 1 27.24 -16.79 -2.23
CA MET A 1 27.69 -15.50 -2.80
C MET A 1 26.85 -15.22 -4.03
N GLY A 2 26.10 -14.12 -4.02
CA GLY A 2 25.54 -13.47 -5.21
C GLY A 2 24.23 -14.04 -5.73
N ASP A 3 23.12 -13.43 -5.32
CA ASP A 3 22.11 -12.89 -6.25
C ASP A 3 21.10 -12.04 -5.46
N MET A 4 21.40 -10.75 -5.32
CA MET A 4 20.43 -9.70 -4.98
C MET A 4 20.55 -8.61 -6.04
N ALA A 5 19.96 -8.88 -7.20
CA ALA A 5 19.61 -7.84 -8.16
C ALA A 5 18.08 -7.86 -8.29
N ASN A 6 17.50 -6.65 -8.35
CA ASN A 6 16.10 -6.33 -8.63
C ASN A 6 15.21 -5.97 -7.43
N ASN A 7 15.52 -4.83 -6.80
CA ASN A 7 14.46 -3.97 -6.25
C ASN A 7 14.62 -2.47 -6.63
N SER A 8 15.58 -2.13 -7.49
CA SER A 8 15.86 -0.74 -7.89
C SER A 8 14.96 -0.20 -9.03
N LEU A 9 14.01 -1.00 -9.53
CA LEU A 9 13.25 -0.67 -10.75
C LEU A 9 11.92 0.08 -10.51
N ALA A 10 11.48 0.27 -9.27
CA ALA A 10 10.22 0.98 -9.00
C ALA A 10 10.34 2.51 -8.82
N TYR A 11 11.56 3.05 -8.72
CA TYR A 11 11.78 4.47 -8.37
C TYR A 11 12.63 5.26 -9.37
N SER A 12 12.90 4.72 -10.57
CA SER A 12 13.65 5.39 -11.64
C SER A 12 12.82 6.41 -12.44
N GLY A 13 12.04 7.24 -11.73
CA GLY A 13 11.03 8.10 -12.35
C GLY A 13 11.15 9.59 -12.04
N VAL A 14 12.23 10.08 -11.41
CA VAL A 14 12.44 11.54 -11.24
C VAL A 14 13.94 11.85 -11.29
N LYS A 15 14.51 11.91 -12.49
CA LYS A 15 15.76 12.64 -12.71
C LYS A 15 15.40 14.10 -12.97
N ASN A 16 15.42 14.93 -11.93
CA ASN A 16 15.52 16.37 -12.12
C ASN A 16 16.89 16.85 -11.67
N SER A 17 17.55 17.50 -12.63
CA SER A 17 18.81 18.22 -12.55
C SER A 17 18.97 18.98 -11.23
N LEU A 18 20.12 18.80 -10.59
CA LEU A 18 20.67 19.70 -9.57
C LEU A 18 20.83 21.09 -10.17
N LYS A 19 19.73 21.84 -10.25
CA LYS A 19 19.76 23.30 -10.31
C LYS A 19 19.70 23.81 -8.88
N GLU A 20 20.56 24.77 -8.61
CA GLU A 20 20.64 25.55 -7.37
C GLU A 20 19.26 25.74 -6.75
N ALA A 21 19.13 25.42 -5.47
CA ALA A 21 17.88 25.51 -4.71
C ALA A 21 17.42 26.97 -4.67
N ASN A 22 16.62 27.37 -5.66
CA ASN A 22 15.85 28.59 -5.62
C ASN A 22 14.94 28.52 -4.39
N HIS A 23 15.23 29.32 -3.37
CA HIS A 23 14.38 29.56 -2.20
C HIS A 23 13.12 30.38 -2.56
N ASP A 24 12.47 30.05 -3.68
CA ASP A 24 11.31 30.77 -4.23
C ASP A 24 9.96 30.20 -3.75
N GLY A 25 9.99 29.34 -2.73
CA GLY A 25 8.81 28.75 -2.10
C GLY A 25 8.39 29.49 -0.84
N ASP A 26 7.12 29.32 -0.45
CA ASP A 26 6.56 29.85 0.81
C ASP A 26 7.27 29.27 2.06
N PHE A 27 8.12 28.25 1.90
CA PHE A 27 8.96 27.65 2.95
C PHE A 27 10.44 27.72 2.56
N GLY A 28 11.32 27.88 3.55
CA GLY A 28 12.77 28.02 3.34
C GLY A 28 13.52 26.70 3.09
N ILE A 29 12.79 25.61 2.90
CA ILE A 29 13.29 24.25 2.68
C ILE A 29 12.32 23.47 1.78
N THR A 30 12.86 22.64 0.90
CA THR A 30 12.09 21.85 -0.07
C THR A 30 11.93 20.40 0.36
N LEU A 31 10.95 19.70 -0.22
CA LEU A 31 10.76 18.26 0.01
C LEU A 31 11.98 17.44 -0.44
N ALA A 32 12.64 17.84 -1.53
CA ALA A 32 13.82 17.14 -2.03
C ALA A 32 15.01 17.26 -1.06
N GLU A 33 15.20 18.42 -0.44
CA GLU A 33 16.22 18.64 0.57
C GLU A 33 15.96 17.84 1.85
N LEU A 34 14.70 17.78 2.30
CA LEU A 34 14.30 16.95 3.44
C LEU A 34 14.55 15.47 3.16
N ARG A 35 14.21 14.98 1.96
CA ARG A 35 14.49 13.59 1.57
C ARG A 35 15.99 13.29 1.54
N ALA A 36 16.78 14.16 0.92
CA ALA A 36 18.23 14.00 0.87
C ALA A 36 18.86 14.02 2.27
N LEU A 37 18.27 14.76 3.21
CA LEU A 37 18.69 14.74 4.61
C LEU A 37 18.40 13.39 5.29
N MET A 38 17.23 12.80 5.04
CA MET A 38 16.83 11.50 5.62
C MET A 38 17.61 10.30 5.05
N GLU A 39 18.26 10.44 3.89
CA GLU A 39 19.15 9.42 3.32
C GLU A 39 20.50 9.33 4.06
N LEU A 40 20.90 10.40 4.76
CA LEU A 40 22.13 10.44 5.53
C LEU A 40 21.99 9.68 6.85
N ARG A 41 23.11 9.24 7.42
CA ARG A 41 23.14 8.49 8.68
C ARG A 41 24.10 9.13 9.68
N SER A 42 23.76 9.05 10.96
CA SER A 42 24.62 9.41 12.10
C SER A 42 25.28 10.79 11.93
N THR A 43 26.62 10.83 11.88
CA THR A 43 27.43 12.06 11.84
C THR A 43 27.29 12.83 10.53
N ASP A 44 26.98 12.16 9.42
CA ASP A 44 26.83 12.83 8.13
C ASP A 44 25.56 13.68 8.10
N ALA A 45 24.48 13.18 8.70
CA ALA A 45 23.25 13.95 8.88
C ALA A 45 23.49 15.19 9.75
N LEU A 46 24.18 15.02 10.89
CA LEU A 46 24.51 16.14 11.78
C LEU A 46 25.32 17.23 11.11
N ARG A 47 26.37 16.84 10.38
CA ARG A 47 27.19 17.78 9.62
C ARG A 47 26.34 18.51 8.57
N LYS A 48 25.47 17.80 7.85
CA LYS A 48 24.60 18.41 6.86
C LYS A 48 23.61 19.41 7.50
N ILE A 49 23.07 19.08 8.67
CA ILE A 49 22.19 19.97 9.45
C ILE A 49 22.95 21.24 9.86
N GLN A 50 24.13 21.07 10.43
CA GLN A 50 24.97 22.19 10.88
C GLN A 50 25.37 23.12 9.73
N GLU A 51 25.79 22.56 8.59
CA GLU A 51 26.25 23.33 7.43
C GLU A 51 25.10 24.03 6.68
N SER A 52 23.96 23.35 6.51
CA SER A 52 22.88 23.85 5.64
C SER A 52 21.82 24.65 6.43
N TYR A 53 21.63 24.32 7.70
CA TYR A 53 20.54 24.85 8.53
C TYR A 53 21.00 25.48 9.84
N GLY A 54 22.28 25.33 10.21
CA GLY A 54 22.82 25.80 11.49
C GLY A 54 22.53 24.82 12.62
N ASP A 55 21.27 24.51 12.87
CA ASP A 55 20.83 23.53 13.87
C ASP A 55 19.42 22.99 13.55
N VAL A 56 18.89 22.13 14.42
CA VAL A 56 17.51 21.61 14.30
C VAL A 56 16.47 22.74 14.38
N TYR A 57 16.75 23.80 15.15
CA TYR A 57 15.89 24.97 15.28
C TYR A 57 15.84 25.82 13.99
N GLY A 58 16.91 25.82 13.21
CA GLY A 58 16.99 26.43 11.88
C GLY A 58 16.06 25.73 10.88
N ILE A 59 15.94 24.40 10.97
CA ILE A 59 14.95 23.63 10.20
C ILE A 59 13.53 24.02 10.63
N CYS A 60 13.26 24.11 11.93
CA CYS A 60 11.96 24.55 12.46
C CYS A 60 11.58 25.94 11.93
N SER A 61 12.55 26.87 11.93
CA SER A 61 12.36 28.23 11.43
C SER A 61 12.05 28.27 9.93
N ARG A 62 12.76 27.47 9.12
CA ARG A 62 12.52 27.35 7.66
C ARG A 62 11.16 26.70 7.34
N LEU A 63 10.71 25.77 8.18
CA LEU A 63 9.39 25.15 8.12
C LEU A 63 8.28 26.01 8.73
N LYS A 64 8.59 27.20 9.24
CA LYS A 64 7.64 28.11 9.91
C LYS A 64 6.87 27.39 11.03
N THR A 65 7.56 26.55 11.82
CA THR A 65 7.00 25.83 12.96
C THR A 65 7.69 26.24 14.26
N SER A 66 6.92 26.33 15.34
CA SER A 66 7.46 26.61 16.67
C SER A 66 7.94 25.30 17.30
N PRO A 67 9.19 25.21 17.81
CA PRO A 67 9.68 23.99 18.48
C PRO A 67 8.84 23.59 19.71
N ASN A 68 8.26 24.58 20.40
CA ASN A 68 7.53 24.36 21.65
C ASN A 68 6.00 24.37 21.44
N GLU A 69 5.49 25.19 20.53
CA GLU A 69 4.05 25.34 20.31
C GLU A 69 3.55 24.56 19.09
N GLY A 70 4.47 24.05 18.26
CA GLY A 70 4.18 23.39 17.00
C GLY A 70 3.48 24.29 15.98
N LEU A 71 2.68 23.67 15.11
CA LEU A 71 1.91 24.40 14.10
C LEU A 71 0.71 25.08 14.73
N SER A 72 0.30 26.24 14.22
CA SER A 72 -0.88 26.96 14.74
C SER A 72 -2.20 26.19 14.62
N GLY A 73 -2.27 25.16 13.76
CA GLY A 73 -3.49 24.40 13.48
C GLY A 73 -4.45 25.11 12.50
N ASN A 74 -4.04 26.22 11.89
CA ASN A 74 -4.84 26.90 10.87
C ASN A 74 -5.04 25.97 9.65
N PRO A 75 -6.29 25.66 9.24
CA PRO A 75 -6.54 24.75 8.13
C PRO A 75 -5.93 25.23 6.82
N ALA A 76 -5.88 26.54 6.58
CA ALA A 76 -5.25 27.10 5.38
C ALA A 76 -3.72 26.92 5.37
N ASP A 77 -3.07 26.85 6.54
CA ASP A 77 -1.64 26.54 6.60
C ASP A 77 -1.38 25.06 6.33
N ILE A 78 -2.22 24.19 6.88
CA ILE A 78 -2.14 22.74 6.68
C ILE A 78 -2.34 22.40 5.19
N GLU A 79 -3.37 22.94 4.54
CA GLU A 79 -3.63 22.71 3.11
C GLU A 79 -2.47 23.20 2.23
N ARG A 80 -1.86 24.34 2.56
CA ARG A 80 -0.66 24.82 1.86
C ARG A 80 0.52 23.86 2.03
N ARG A 81 0.75 23.33 3.23
CA ARG A 81 1.82 22.34 3.47
C ARG A 81 1.55 21.05 2.71
N GLU A 82 0.31 20.57 2.67
CA GLU A 82 -0.07 19.41 1.88
C GLU A 82 0.17 19.63 0.38
N ALA A 83 -0.07 20.84 -0.14
CA ALA A 83 0.19 21.16 -1.54
C ALA A 83 1.69 21.19 -1.88
N VAL A 84 2.54 21.63 -0.95
CA VAL A 84 3.99 21.76 -1.16
C VAL A 84 4.74 20.44 -0.87
N PHE A 85 4.41 19.76 0.22
CA PHE A 85 5.14 18.60 0.72
C PHE A 85 4.42 17.27 0.48
N GLY A 86 3.12 17.29 0.20
CA GLY A 86 2.27 16.11 0.04
C GLY A 86 1.51 15.73 1.31
N LYS A 87 0.67 14.69 1.18
CA LYS A 87 -0.14 14.11 2.28
C LYS A 87 0.53 12.87 2.85
N ASN A 88 0.38 12.63 4.15
CA ASN A 88 0.85 11.41 4.81
C ASN A 88 -0.13 10.23 4.62
N PHE A 89 -0.48 9.92 3.38
CA PHE A 89 -1.46 8.88 3.05
C PHE A 89 -0.95 8.00 1.92
N ILE A 90 -0.81 6.70 2.19
CA ILE A 90 -0.40 5.72 1.19
C ILE A 90 -1.68 5.21 0.51
N PRO A 91 -1.92 5.55 -0.78
CA PRO A 91 -3.16 5.18 -1.44
C PRO A 91 -3.27 3.65 -1.52
N PRO A 92 -4.40 3.06 -1.09
CA PRO A 92 -4.59 1.62 -1.20
C PRO A 92 -4.67 1.21 -2.67
N LYS A 93 -4.32 -0.05 -2.96
CA LYS A 93 -4.49 -0.63 -4.29
C LYS A 93 -5.95 -0.47 -4.73
N LYS A 94 -6.16 -0.04 -5.97
CA LYS A 94 -7.51 0.11 -6.53
C LYS A 94 -8.27 -1.22 -6.42
N PRO A 95 -9.55 -1.21 -5.99
CA PRO A 95 -10.32 -2.44 -5.85
C PRO A 95 -10.50 -3.11 -7.19
N LYS A 96 -10.54 -4.44 -7.19
CA LYS A 96 -10.90 -5.18 -8.41
C LYS A 96 -12.37 -4.93 -8.73
N THR A 97 -12.67 -4.81 -10.02
CA THR A 97 -14.06 -4.70 -10.45
C THR A 97 -14.72 -6.07 -10.39
N PHE A 98 -16.06 -6.12 -10.27
CA PHE A 98 -16.78 -7.39 -10.28
C PHE A 98 -16.48 -8.21 -11.55
N LEU A 99 -16.42 -7.57 -12.72
CA LEU A 99 -16.06 -8.25 -13.98
C LEU A 99 -14.64 -8.78 -13.99
N GLN A 100 -13.70 -8.08 -13.36
CA GLN A 100 -12.34 -8.56 -13.20
C GLN A 100 -12.28 -9.80 -12.29
N LEU A 101 -13.10 -9.86 -11.23
CA LEU A 101 -13.23 -11.03 -10.37
C LEU A 101 -13.89 -12.20 -11.10
N VAL A 102 -14.90 -11.94 -11.93
CA VAL A 102 -15.50 -12.96 -12.80
C VAL A 102 -14.45 -13.51 -13.78
N TRP A 103 -13.68 -12.65 -14.42
CA TRP A 103 -12.62 -13.05 -15.35
C TRP A 103 -11.53 -13.87 -14.65
N GLU A 104 -11.14 -13.49 -13.44
CA GLU A 104 -10.16 -14.23 -12.63
C GLU A 104 -10.71 -15.59 -12.19
N ALA A 105 -11.98 -15.68 -11.83
CA ALA A 105 -12.64 -16.95 -11.51
C ALA A 105 -12.72 -17.88 -12.73
N LEU A 106 -12.93 -17.35 -13.94
CA LEU A 106 -12.93 -18.13 -15.19
C LEU A 106 -11.54 -18.68 -15.58
N GLN A 107 -10.45 -18.15 -15.02
CA GLN A 107 -9.09 -18.63 -15.30
C GLN A 107 -8.69 -19.88 -14.51
N ASP A 108 -9.58 -20.44 -13.68
CA ASP A 108 -9.34 -21.72 -13.02
C ASP A 108 -9.27 -22.85 -14.06
N VAL A 109 -8.14 -23.58 -14.08
CA VAL A 109 -7.89 -24.70 -15.00
C VAL A 109 -9.02 -25.72 -14.97
N THR A 110 -9.61 -25.97 -13.80
CA THR A 110 -10.72 -26.91 -13.65
C THR A 110 -11.98 -26.42 -14.36
N LEU A 111 -12.32 -25.13 -14.25
CA LEU A 111 -13.47 -24.52 -14.93
C LEU A 111 -13.24 -24.44 -16.44
N ILE A 112 -12.02 -24.10 -16.88
CA ILE A 112 -11.67 -24.09 -18.31
C ILE A 112 -11.87 -25.48 -18.94
N ILE A 113 -11.43 -26.54 -18.25
CA ILE A 113 -11.63 -27.91 -18.75
C ILE A 113 -13.12 -28.24 -18.86
N LEU A 114 -13.93 -27.84 -17.87
CA LEU A 114 -15.39 -28.04 -17.89
C LEU A 114 -16.08 -27.23 -19.01
N GLU A 115 -15.64 -26.00 -19.27
CA GLU A 115 -16.17 -25.19 -20.38
C GLU A 115 -15.83 -25.80 -21.74
N ILE A 116 -14.59 -26.25 -21.93
CA ILE A 116 -14.19 -26.92 -23.18
C ILE A 116 -15.01 -28.20 -23.37
N ALA A 117 -15.18 -29.01 -22.32
CA ALA A 117 -15.99 -30.22 -22.37
C ALA A 117 -17.46 -29.92 -22.69
N ALA A 118 -18.03 -28.87 -22.09
CA ALA A 118 -19.40 -28.43 -22.35
C ALA A 118 -19.59 -27.95 -23.79
N ILE A 119 -18.63 -27.17 -24.33
CA ILE A 119 -18.67 -26.68 -25.71
C ILE A 119 -18.54 -27.84 -26.70
N VAL A 120 -17.65 -28.81 -26.44
CA VAL A 120 -17.49 -30.00 -27.30
C VAL A 120 -18.75 -30.86 -27.28
N SER A 121 -19.32 -31.12 -26.09
CA SER A 121 -20.59 -31.85 -25.93
C SER A 121 -21.74 -31.17 -26.69
N LEU A 122 -21.89 -29.86 -26.53
CA LEU A 122 -22.90 -29.07 -27.25
C LEU A 122 -22.67 -29.10 -28.77
N GLY A 123 -21.41 -28.98 -29.22
CA GLY A 123 -21.04 -29.02 -30.63
C GLY A 123 -21.33 -30.38 -31.29
N LEU A 124 -21.06 -31.48 -30.59
CA LEU A 124 -21.41 -32.83 -31.03
C LEU A 124 -22.93 -33.03 -31.05
N SER A 125 -23.67 -32.45 -30.11
CA SER A 125 -25.14 -32.50 -30.13
C SER A 125 -25.77 -31.80 -31.34
N PHE A 126 -25.12 -30.79 -31.91
CA PHE A 126 -25.60 -30.13 -33.14
C PHE A 126 -25.07 -30.79 -34.42
N TYR A 127 -24.06 -31.65 -34.31
CA TYR A 127 -23.45 -32.34 -35.44
C TYR A 127 -23.85 -33.82 -35.44
N GLN A 128 -25.02 -34.12 -36.01
CA GLN A 128 -25.47 -35.49 -36.24
C GLN A 128 -24.80 -36.02 -37.53
N PRO A 129 -23.83 -36.95 -37.47
CA PRO A 129 -23.40 -37.63 -38.69
C PRO A 129 -24.56 -38.50 -39.20
N PRO A 130 -24.79 -38.59 -40.53
CA PRO A 130 -25.70 -39.59 -41.08
C PRO A 130 -25.22 -40.98 -40.66
N GLU A 131 -26.12 -41.77 -40.09
CA GLU A 131 -25.85 -43.11 -39.55
C GLU A 131 -24.96 -43.93 -40.50
N GLY A 132 -23.77 -44.23 -40.02
CA GLY A 132 -22.85 -45.17 -40.63
C GLY A 132 -22.23 -45.97 -39.52
N ASP A 133 -22.65 -47.24 -39.41
CA ASP A 133 -22.14 -48.25 -38.51
C ASP A 133 -20.64 -48.06 -38.25
N ASN A 134 -20.26 -47.80 -37.00
CA ASN A 134 -19.13 -48.42 -36.31
C ASN A 134 -18.98 -47.84 -34.90
N ALA A 135 -19.26 -48.68 -33.91
CA ALA A 135 -18.82 -48.54 -32.54
C ALA A 135 -17.29 -48.33 -32.47
N LEU A 136 -16.84 -47.28 -31.79
CA LEU A 136 -15.59 -47.23 -30.99
C LEU A 136 -15.26 -45.79 -30.57
N CYS A 137 -15.82 -45.27 -29.46
CA CYS A 137 -15.10 -44.32 -28.59
C CYS A 137 -15.86 -43.99 -27.30
N GLY A 138 -15.33 -44.48 -26.16
CA GLY A 138 -15.30 -43.76 -24.88
C GLY A 138 -16.62 -43.28 -24.30
N GLU A 139 -17.49 -44.21 -23.94
CA GLU A 139 -18.65 -43.97 -23.09
C GLU A 139 -18.16 -43.59 -21.67
N VAL A 140 -18.23 -42.30 -21.33
CA VAL A 140 -18.33 -41.88 -19.93
C VAL A 140 -19.81 -41.99 -19.59
N SER A 141 -20.18 -43.14 -19.04
CA SER A 141 -21.53 -43.46 -18.62
C SER A 141 -21.99 -42.51 -17.50
N VAL A 142 -22.87 -41.58 -17.86
CA VAL A 142 -23.75 -40.88 -16.92
C VAL A 142 -25.18 -41.10 -17.41
N GLY A 143 -25.76 -42.23 -17.01
CA GLY A 143 -27.21 -42.51 -17.00
C GLY A 143 -27.93 -42.46 -18.34
N GLU A 144 -28.15 -43.63 -18.94
CA GLU A 144 -29.12 -43.83 -20.02
C GLU A 144 -30.55 -43.51 -19.55
N GLU A 145 -31.33 -42.78 -20.38
CA GLU A 145 -32.73 -43.09 -20.70
C GLU A 145 -33.21 -42.21 -21.89
N GLU A 146 -33.25 -42.84 -23.07
CA GLU A 146 -34.23 -42.73 -24.15
C GLU A 146 -34.85 -41.33 -24.49
N GLY A 147 -34.30 -40.68 -25.52
CA GLY A 147 -34.85 -39.46 -26.14
C GLY A 147 -33.95 -38.88 -27.24
N GLU A 148 -33.39 -39.76 -28.07
CA GLU A 148 -32.30 -39.49 -29.02
C GLU A 148 -32.73 -38.52 -30.15
N GLY A 149 -32.47 -37.23 -29.97
CA GLY A 149 -32.52 -36.24 -31.06
C GLY A 149 -32.83 -34.81 -30.60
N GLU A 150 -33.76 -34.63 -29.65
CA GLU A 150 -34.22 -33.28 -29.28
C GLU A 150 -33.65 -32.78 -27.93
N THR A 151 -33.05 -33.66 -27.12
CA THR A 151 -32.57 -33.35 -25.76
C THR A 151 -31.05 -33.33 -25.60
N GLY A 152 -30.26 -33.71 -26.61
CA GLY A 152 -28.79 -33.78 -26.49
C GLY A 152 -28.10 -32.45 -26.16
N TRP A 153 -28.69 -31.32 -26.57
CA TRP A 153 -28.15 -29.99 -26.27
C TRP A 153 -28.32 -29.62 -24.79
N ILE A 154 -29.25 -30.28 -24.09
CA ILE A 154 -29.61 -29.98 -22.70
C ILE A 154 -28.46 -30.35 -21.77
N GLU A 155 -27.71 -31.41 -22.06
CA GLU A 155 -26.57 -31.84 -21.24
C GLU A 155 -25.45 -30.79 -21.24
N GLY A 156 -24.97 -30.41 -22.44
CA GLY A 156 -23.96 -29.35 -22.59
C GLY A 156 -24.44 -28.00 -22.05
N ALA A 157 -25.72 -27.67 -22.26
CA ALA A 157 -26.32 -26.44 -21.72
C ALA A 157 -26.40 -26.46 -20.18
N ALA A 158 -26.70 -27.60 -19.56
CA ALA A 158 -26.75 -27.75 -18.11
C ALA A 158 -25.37 -27.58 -17.47
N ILE A 159 -24.31 -28.13 -18.09
CA ILE A 159 -22.93 -27.96 -17.61
C ILE A 159 -22.51 -26.48 -17.73
N LEU A 160 -22.78 -25.83 -18.87
CA LEU A 160 -22.46 -24.41 -19.06
C LEU A 160 -23.20 -23.52 -18.05
N LEU A 161 -24.50 -23.76 -17.84
CA LEU A 161 -25.28 -23.05 -16.83
C LEU A 161 -24.72 -23.25 -15.42
N SER A 162 -24.33 -24.48 -15.08
CA SER A 162 -23.72 -24.80 -13.79
C SER A 162 -22.41 -24.05 -13.56
N VAL A 163 -21.51 -24.04 -14.56
CA VAL A 163 -20.25 -23.29 -14.51
C VAL A 163 -20.51 -21.79 -14.34
N VAL A 164 -21.44 -21.21 -15.11
CA VAL A 164 -21.82 -19.79 -14.97
C VAL A 164 -22.33 -19.49 -13.55
N CYS A 165 -23.18 -20.35 -12.99
CA CYS A 165 -23.68 -20.18 -11.62
C CYS A 165 -22.53 -20.21 -10.60
N VAL A 166 -21.61 -21.18 -10.70
CA VAL A 166 -20.46 -21.32 -9.80
C VAL A 166 -19.53 -20.11 -9.90
N VAL A 167 -19.23 -19.65 -11.11
CA VAL A 167 -18.40 -18.45 -11.35
C VAL A 167 -19.03 -17.21 -10.74
N LEU A 168 -20.34 -17.01 -10.93
CA LEU A 168 -21.06 -15.87 -10.36
C LEU A 168 -21.07 -15.90 -8.83
N VAL A 169 -21.33 -17.07 -8.22
CA VAL A 169 -21.28 -17.23 -6.77
C VAL A 169 -19.87 -16.97 -6.22
N THR A 170 -18.85 -17.47 -6.92
CA THR A 170 -17.44 -17.28 -6.53
C THR A 170 -17.05 -15.80 -6.62
N ALA A 171 -17.32 -15.15 -7.75
CA ALA A 171 -17.05 -13.72 -7.92
C ALA A 171 -17.83 -12.85 -6.93
N PHE A 172 -19.08 -13.21 -6.60
CA PHE A 172 -19.87 -12.51 -5.58
C PHE A 172 -19.28 -12.67 -4.18
N ASN A 173 -18.84 -13.88 -3.83
CA ASN A 173 -18.18 -14.16 -2.56
C ASN A 173 -16.88 -13.36 -2.44
N ASP A 174 -16.04 -13.34 -3.48
CA ASP A 174 -14.77 -12.62 -3.45
C ASP A 174 -14.97 -11.10 -3.46
N TRP A 175 -15.97 -10.59 -4.18
CA TRP A 175 -16.34 -9.17 -4.12
C TRP A 175 -16.81 -8.78 -2.72
N SER A 176 -17.60 -9.64 -2.06
CA SER A 176 -18.07 -9.42 -0.70
C SER A 176 -16.91 -9.42 0.30
N LYS A 177 -15.96 -10.36 0.18
CA LYS A 177 -14.74 -10.40 0.99
C LYS A 177 -13.91 -9.13 0.80
N GLU A 178 -13.65 -8.73 -0.45
CA GLU A 178 -12.84 -7.53 -0.74
C GLU A 178 -13.50 -6.27 -0.16
N LYS A 179 -14.82 -6.15 -0.26
CA LYS A 179 -15.57 -5.05 0.36
C LYS A 179 -15.43 -5.03 1.89
N GLN A 180 -15.47 -6.19 2.54
CA GLN A 180 -15.30 -6.29 4.00
C GLN A 180 -13.87 -5.94 4.43
N PHE A 181 -12.85 -6.47 3.74
CA PHE A 181 -11.45 -6.14 4.01
C PHE A 181 -11.19 -4.64 3.90
N ARG A 182 -11.75 -3.98 2.87
CA ARG A 182 -11.64 -2.53 2.71
C ARG A 182 -12.31 -1.75 3.83
N GLY A 183 -13.47 -2.21 4.29
CA GLY A 183 -14.17 -1.60 5.43
C GLY A 183 -13.35 -1.68 6.72
N LEU A 184 -12.69 -2.82 6.96
CA LEU A 184 -11.79 -3.00 8.10
C LEU A 184 -10.55 -2.11 7.97
N GLN A 185 -9.89 -2.11 6.81
CA GLN A 185 -8.70 -1.31 6.56
C GLN A 185 -8.97 0.19 6.78
N SER A 186 -10.09 0.69 6.23
CA SER A 186 -10.48 2.10 6.39
C SER A 186 -10.76 2.47 7.85
N ARG A 187 -11.25 1.54 8.67
CA ARG A 187 -11.47 1.79 10.10
C ARG A 187 -10.17 1.79 10.87
N ILE A 188 -9.30 0.80 10.65
CA ILE A 188 -7.99 0.70 11.29
C ILE A 188 -7.17 1.97 11.02
N GLU A 189 -7.17 2.45 9.78
CA GLU A 189 -6.45 3.65 9.38
C GLU A 189 -6.98 4.92 10.07
N GLN A 190 -8.30 5.03 10.28
CA GLN A 190 -8.92 6.16 11.00
C GLN A 190 -8.72 6.09 12.52
N GLU A 191 -8.54 4.89 13.07
CA GLU A 191 -8.34 4.67 14.51
C GLU A 191 -6.88 4.93 14.93
N GLN A 192 -5.93 4.81 14.01
CA GLN A 192 -4.53 5.14 14.28
C GLN A 192 -4.34 6.65 14.44
N LYS A 193 -4.22 7.07 15.70
CA LYS A 193 -3.95 8.45 16.10
C LYS A 193 -2.55 8.58 16.66
N PHE A 194 -1.93 9.73 16.41
CA PHE A 194 -0.65 10.10 16.96
C PHE A 194 -0.73 11.41 17.74
N THR A 195 0.11 11.55 18.75
CA THR A 195 0.14 12.75 19.60
C THR A 195 1.06 13.80 18.98
N VAL A 196 0.52 14.98 18.70
CA VAL A 196 1.27 16.13 18.16
C VAL A 196 0.99 17.38 18.99
N ILE A 197 1.88 18.36 18.88
CA ILE A 197 1.70 19.68 19.47
C ILE A 197 1.25 20.63 18.35
N ARG A 198 0.07 21.22 18.51
CA ARG A 198 -0.43 22.30 17.64
C ARG A 198 -1.03 23.42 18.50
N GLY A 199 -0.65 24.67 18.24
CA GLY A 199 -1.11 25.85 18.98
C GLY A 199 -0.77 25.80 20.47
N GLY A 200 0.37 25.18 20.83
CA GLY A 200 0.78 24.97 22.22
C GLY A 200 -0.01 23.90 22.96
N GLN A 201 -0.91 23.18 22.28
CA GLN A 201 -1.72 22.13 22.89
C GLN A 201 -1.30 20.75 22.36
N VAL A 202 -1.24 19.79 23.28
CA VAL A 202 -1.01 18.38 22.95
C VAL A 202 -2.34 17.78 22.50
N ILE A 203 -2.44 17.44 21.22
CA ILE A 203 -3.65 16.90 20.59
C ILE A 203 -3.35 15.57 19.90
N GLN A 204 -4.36 14.71 19.81
CA GLN A 204 -4.27 13.48 19.02
C GLN A 204 -4.94 13.67 17.67
N ILE A 205 -4.17 13.50 16.60
CA ILE A 205 -4.66 13.58 15.22
C ILE A 205 -4.51 12.22 14.53
N PRO A 206 -5.36 11.89 13.54
CA PRO A 206 -5.13 10.74 12.68
C PRO A 206 -3.75 10.80 12.02
N VAL A 207 -3.10 9.65 11.86
CA VAL A 207 -1.77 9.56 11.21
C VAL A 207 -1.77 10.16 9.80
N ALA A 208 -2.88 10.02 9.08
CA ALA A 208 -3.06 10.57 7.73
C ALA A 208 -3.03 12.12 7.68
N ASP A 209 -3.35 12.79 8.80
CA ASP A 209 -3.42 14.26 8.89
C ASP A 209 -2.10 14.89 9.40
N ILE A 210 -1.07 14.07 9.62
CA ILE A 210 0.27 14.54 9.96
C ILE A 210 0.88 15.22 8.73
N THR A 211 1.46 16.40 8.95
CA THR A 211 2.06 17.22 7.89
C THR A 211 3.49 17.61 8.24
N VAL A 212 4.28 17.97 7.23
CA VAL A 212 5.66 18.42 7.42
C VAL A 212 5.69 19.71 8.26
N GLY A 213 6.41 19.65 9.38
CA GLY A 213 6.52 20.73 10.36
C GLY A 213 5.68 20.53 11.62
N ASP A 214 4.86 19.47 11.70
CA ASP A 214 4.25 19.06 12.96
C ASP A 214 5.33 18.64 13.97
N ILE A 215 5.07 18.95 15.25
CA ILE A 215 5.91 18.53 16.36
C ILE A 215 5.26 17.32 17.01
N ALA A 216 5.86 16.15 16.80
CA ALA A 216 5.34 14.89 17.32
C ALA A 216 5.86 14.63 18.73
N GLN A 217 4.96 14.25 19.65
CA GLN A 217 5.34 13.79 20.98
C GLN A 217 5.35 12.27 21.00
N VAL A 218 6.56 11.71 21.04
CA VAL A 218 6.80 10.27 20.98
C VAL A 218 6.93 9.69 22.38
N LYS A 219 6.35 8.51 22.61
CA LYS A 219 6.39 7.76 23.87
C LYS A 219 6.86 6.32 23.65
N TYR A 220 7.22 5.66 24.74
CA TYR A 220 7.52 4.22 24.74
C TYR A 220 6.37 3.41 24.13
N GLY A 221 6.71 2.51 23.20
CA GLY A 221 5.77 1.65 22.49
C GLY A 221 5.14 2.27 21.23
N ASP A 222 5.37 3.56 20.98
CA ASP A 222 4.84 4.21 19.78
C ASP A 222 5.52 3.67 18.51
N LEU A 223 4.71 3.45 17.47
CA LEU A 223 5.17 3.24 16.10
C LEU A 223 5.29 4.61 15.44
N LEU A 224 6.47 4.93 14.89
CA LEU A 224 6.66 6.23 14.25
C LEU A 224 5.88 6.33 12.94
N PRO A 225 4.97 7.31 12.79
CA PRO A 225 4.08 7.43 11.65
C PRO A 225 4.70 8.13 10.43
N ALA A 226 5.83 8.80 10.64
CA ALA A 226 6.56 9.56 9.64
C ALA A 226 8.03 9.70 10.05
N ASP A 227 8.89 9.98 9.08
CA ASP A 227 10.28 10.34 9.31
C ASP A 227 10.38 11.68 10.05
N GLY A 228 11.36 11.82 10.94
CA GLY A 228 11.48 13.00 11.79
C GLY A 228 12.90 13.28 12.27
N ILE A 229 13.04 14.43 12.90
CA ILE A 229 14.29 14.88 13.52
C ILE A 229 14.03 15.12 15.00
N LEU A 230 14.88 14.55 15.85
CA LEU A 230 14.84 14.73 17.29
C LEU A 230 15.13 16.19 17.62
N ILE A 231 14.19 16.86 18.28
CA ILE A 231 14.35 18.23 18.78
C ILE A 231 14.80 18.21 20.24
N GLN A 232 14.17 17.35 21.04
CA GLN A 232 14.46 17.16 22.44
C GLN A 232 14.08 15.74 22.86
N GLY A 233 14.91 15.10 23.69
CA GLY A 233 14.64 13.78 24.23
C GLY A 233 15.72 13.33 25.20
N ASN A 234 15.41 12.36 26.04
CA ASN A 234 16.33 11.76 27.00
C ASN A 234 16.38 10.25 26.76
N ASP A 235 17.59 9.70 26.56
CA ASP A 235 17.86 8.27 26.43
C ASP A 235 16.98 7.51 25.42
N LEU A 236 16.54 8.19 24.35
CA LEU A 236 15.68 7.62 23.32
C LEU A 236 16.33 6.42 22.63
N LYS A 237 15.66 5.27 22.66
CA LYS A 237 16.07 4.06 21.92
C LYS A 237 14.98 3.63 20.96
N ILE A 238 15.41 3.34 19.73
CA ILE A 238 14.52 2.92 18.65
C ILE A 238 14.92 1.52 18.19
N ASP A 239 13.94 0.68 17.94
CA ASP A 239 14.08 -0.59 17.23
C ASP A 239 13.96 -0.35 15.72
N GLU A 240 15.10 -0.44 15.01
CA GLU A 240 15.18 -0.32 13.55
C GLU A 240 15.14 -1.67 12.83
N SER A 241 14.84 -2.77 13.52
CA SER A 241 14.84 -4.13 12.95
C SER A 241 13.92 -4.28 11.74
N SER A 242 12.82 -3.51 11.69
CA SER A 242 11.91 -3.49 10.55
C SER A 242 12.53 -2.92 9.27
N LEU A 243 13.58 -2.10 9.37
CA LEU A 243 14.28 -1.51 8.23
C LEU A 243 15.64 -2.16 7.95
N THR A 244 16.42 -2.46 8.98
CA THR A 244 17.79 -2.95 8.83
C THR A 244 17.90 -4.47 8.97
N GLY A 245 16.92 -5.11 9.62
CA GLY A 245 16.99 -6.51 10.02
C GLY A 245 17.88 -6.76 11.26
N GLU A 246 18.49 -5.72 11.82
CA GLU A 246 19.28 -5.81 13.05
C GLU A 246 18.37 -5.55 14.26
N SER A 247 18.34 -6.48 15.22
CA SER A 247 17.47 -6.39 16.40
C SER A 247 18.03 -5.52 17.54
N ASP A 248 19.19 -4.90 17.33
CA ASP A 248 19.83 -4.08 18.35
C ASP A 248 19.16 -2.70 18.46
N HIS A 249 18.91 -2.27 19.69
CA HIS A 249 18.34 -0.95 19.94
C HIS A 249 19.33 0.16 19.59
N VAL A 250 18.91 1.09 18.74
CA VAL A 250 19.71 2.24 18.32
C VAL A 250 19.42 3.43 19.23
N LYS A 251 20.45 3.95 19.89
CA LYS A 251 20.35 5.18 20.70
C LYS A 251 20.31 6.40 19.79
N LYS A 252 19.28 7.23 19.97
CA LYS A 252 19.10 8.51 19.26
C LYS A 252 19.42 9.66 20.19
N SER A 253 20.24 10.60 19.70
CA SER A 253 20.61 11.80 20.44
C SER A 253 20.91 12.95 19.49
N LEU A 254 20.76 14.17 19.99
CA LEU A 254 21.05 15.40 19.25
C LEU A 254 22.51 15.47 18.77
N ASP A 255 23.43 14.83 19.47
CA ASP A 255 24.87 14.91 19.18
C ASP A 255 25.41 13.74 18.34
N LYS A 256 24.62 12.68 18.11
CA LYS A 256 25.09 11.47 17.41
C LYS A 256 24.22 11.07 16.23
N ASP A 257 22.92 10.93 16.46
CA ASP A 257 21.98 10.50 15.44
C ASP A 257 20.57 11.04 15.79
N PRO A 258 20.22 12.22 15.26
CA PRO A 258 18.94 12.85 15.55
C PRO A 258 17.82 12.37 14.62
N LEU A 259 18.10 11.50 13.64
CA LEU A 259 17.11 11.10 12.65
C LEU A 259 16.27 9.93 13.16
N LEU A 260 14.95 10.05 13.01
CA LEU A 260 13.98 9.00 13.28
C LEU A 260 13.30 8.57 11.98
N LEU A 261 13.05 7.26 11.84
CA LEU A 261 12.50 6.67 10.63
C LEU A 261 11.10 6.13 10.87
N SER A 262 10.21 6.39 9.92
CA SER A 262 8.86 5.85 9.90
C SER A 262 8.88 4.32 9.91
N GLY A 263 7.92 3.71 10.61
CA GLY A 263 7.82 2.25 10.71
C GLY A 263 8.74 1.61 11.75
N THR A 264 9.46 2.41 12.54
CA THR A 264 10.26 1.94 13.69
C THR A 264 9.49 2.07 15.00
N HIS A 265 9.89 1.27 16.00
CA HIS A 265 9.25 1.26 17.32
C HIS A 265 10.13 1.91 18.38
N VAL A 266 9.51 2.64 19.30
CA VAL A 266 10.20 3.29 20.42
C VAL A 266 10.28 2.31 21.60
N MET A 267 11.50 2.06 22.07
CA MET A 267 11.81 1.03 23.06
C MET A 267 12.25 1.58 24.41
N GLU A 268 12.69 2.84 24.49
CA GLU A 268 13.03 3.55 25.73
C GLU A 268 12.94 5.05 25.51
#